data_AF-A0A0A1U3H6-F1
#
_entry.id   AF-A0A0A1U3H6-F1
#
_cell.length_a   1.000
_cell.length_b   1.000
_cell.length_c   1.000
_cell.angle_alpha   90.00
_cell.angle_beta   90.00
_cell.angle_gamma   90.00
#
_symmetry.space_group_name_H-M   'P 1'
#
loop_
_entity.id
_entity.type
_entity.pdbx_description
1 polymer ?
#
loop_
_entity_poly.entity_id
_entity_poly.type
_entity_poly.pdbx_seq_one_letter_code
_entity_poly.pdbx_strand_id
1 'polypeptide(L)'
;MEKFHFNPIPLNSKTINYFPKIETLHLWNVMDENFGNGFITNIEENKIVSKKKFYRIIVWFNVDFETVDRNKNRNIEFKNVTYTKNDREKFGNNIPSIVKSIGNDCFYKCSSLSCVNIPSNVTFIGDGCFSCSRNLSSVTIPFGVRTLGIHCFSGCSSLSSVTIPYSVTSIGIYCFCGCSSLSSISIPSSVTSIGDWCFGNCSSLISVNIPPSVASIGHSCFSSNAIIYRSK
;
A
#
# COMPACT_ATOMS: atom_id res chain seq x y z
N MET A 1 35.83 -20.92 6.68
CA MET A 1 34.40 -20.59 6.77
C MET A 1 34.28 -19.13 7.18
N GLU A 2 33.91 -18.27 6.25
CA GLU A 2 33.55 -16.89 6.57
C GLU A 2 32.43 -16.90 7.61
N LYS A 3 32.63 -16.21 8.73
CA LYS A 3 31.64 -16.16 9.80
C LYS A 3 30.51 -15.24 9.35
N PHE A 4 29.27 -15.67 9.52
CA PHE A 4 28.10 -14.84 9.20
C PHE A 4 28.11 -13.57 10.06
N HIS A 5 28.11 -12.40 9.40
CA HIS A 5 27.97 -11.09 10.05
C HIS A 5 26.51 -10.70 10.33
N PHE A 6 25.57 -11.53 9.87
CA PHE A 6 24.13 -11.36 10.02
C PHE A 6 23.43 -12.71 10.21
N ASN A 7 22.24 -12.73 10.83
CA ASN A 7 21.48 -13.95 11.00
C ASN A 7 20.56 -14.23 9.78
N PRO A 8 20.69 -15.39 9.10
CA PRO A 8 19.80 -15.75 7.99
C PRO A 8 18.45 -16.28 8.46
N ILE A 9 18.33 -16.60 9.75
CA ILE A 9 17.13 -17.14 10.41
C ILE A 9 16.90 -16.42 11.74
N PRO A 10 15.69 -16.47 12.32
CA PRO A 10 15.45 -15.98 13.68
C PRO A 10 16.45 -16.52 14.71
N LEU A 11 16.88 -15.66 15.62
CA LEU A 11 17.73 -16.03 16.76
C LEU A 11 16.97 -15.86 18.07
N ASN A 12 17.40 -16.59 19.09
CA ASN A 12 16.95 -16.42 20.46
C ASN A 12 18.16 -16.44 21.42
N SER A 13 17.91 -16.19 22.70
CA SER A 13 18.92 -16.20 23.77
C SER A 13 19.77 -17.48 23.80
N LYS A 14 19.27 -18.63 23.34
CA LYS A 14 20.03 -19.89 23.28
C LYS A 14 20.89 -20.00 22.02
N THR A 15 20.41 -19.50 20.87
CA THR A 15 21.08 -19.69 19.58
C THR A 15 22.03 -18.57 19.19
N ILE A 16 21.92 -17.39 19.78
CA ILE A 16 22.76 -16.24 19.42
C ILE A 16 24.26 -16.47 19.67
N ASN A 17 24.61 -17.36 20.61
CA ASN A 17 26.01 -17.68 20.92
C ASN A 17 26.72 -18.46 19.79
N TYR A 18 25.96 -19.07 18.86
CA TYR A 18 26.52 -19.67 17.65
C TYR A 18 26.99 -18.62 16.62
N PHE A 19 26.65 -17.35 16.83
CA PHE A 19 26.99 -16.22 15.94
C PHE A 19 27.84 -15.17 16.68
N PRO A 20 29.07 -15.49 17.10
CA PRO A 20 29.88 -14.62 17.97
C PRO A 20 30.34 -13.30 17.30
N LYS A 21 30.28 -13.21 15.97
CA LYS A 21 30.64 -12.01 15.19
C LYS A 21 29.43 -11.33 14.54
N ILE A 22 28.21 -11.59 15.03
CA ILE A 22 27.02 -10.97 14.47
C ILE A 22 27.02 -9.46 14.73
N GLU A 23 26.89 -8.69 13.67
CA GLU A 23 26.86 -7.22 13.71
C GLU A 23 25.50 -6.69 13.24
N THR A 24 24.84 -7.39 12.31
CA THR A 24 23.50 -7.06 11.82
C THR A 24 22.48 -8.07 12.33
N LEU A 25 21.46 -7.60 13.05
CA LEU A 25 20.32 -8.41 13.45
C LEU A 25 19.19 -8.24 12.44
N HIS A 26 18.80 -9.31 11.75
CA HIS A 26 17.56 -9.37 10.99
C HIS A 26 16.43 -9.89 11.87
N LEU A 27 15.32 -9.15 11.86
CA LEU A 27 14.05 -9.55 12.45
C LEU A 27 13.07 -9.83 11.31
N TRP A 28 12.68 -11.09 11.18
CA TRP A 28 11.85 -11.63 10.11
C TRP A 28 10.36 -11.56 10.46
N ASN A 29 10.02 -11.68 11.74
CA ASN A 29 8.65 -11.60 12.24
C ASN A 29 8.55 -10.80 13.55
N VAL A 30 7.32 -10.39 13.89
CA VAL A 30 7.04 -9.56 15.09
C VAL A 30 7.39 -10.24 16.41
N MET A 31 7.48 -11.58 16.43
CA MET A 31 7.76 -12.38 17.61
C MET A 31 9.25 -12.69 17.78
N ASP A 32 10.10 -12.28 16.84
CA ASP A 32 11.54 -12.51 16.93
C ASP A 32 12.15 -11.78 18.13
N GLU A 33 13.06 -12.46 18.82
CA GLU A 33 13.73 -11.90 19.97
C GLU A 33 14.59 -10.70 19.54
N ASN A 34 14.31 -9.53 20.10
CA ASN A 34 15.02 -8.29 19.77
C ASN A 34 16.22 -8.00 20.69
N PHE A 35 16.48 -8.87 21.68
CA PHE A 35 17.60 -8.79 22.62
C PHE A 35 17.71 -7.42 23.35
N GLY A 36 16.57 -6.83 23.71
CA GLY A 36 16.52 -5.53 24.38
C GLY A 36 16.59 -4.33 23.45
N ASN A 37 16.31 -4.52 22.16
CA ASN A 37 16.24 -3.47 21.15
C ASN A 37 14.80 -3.17 20.70
N GLY A 38 13.80 -3.45 21.54
CA GLY A 38 12.39 -3.21 21.24
C GLY A 38 12.10 -1.84 20.61
N PHE A 39 11.17 -1.82 19.66
CA PHE A 39 10.76 -0.63 18.90
C PHE A 39 9.24 -0.57 18.64
N ILE A 40 8.51 -1.64 18.99
CA ILE A 40 7.05 -1.74 18.90
C ILE A 40 6.49 -1.55 20.30
N THR A 41 5.54 -0.63 20.48
CA THR A 41 5.01 -0.25 21.80
C THR A 41 3.98 -1.20 22.40
N ASN A 42 3.56 -2.23 21.66
CA ASN A 42 2.43 -3.09 22.03
C ASN A 42 2.84 -4.53 22.36
N ILE A 43 4.13 -4.84 22.40
CA ILE A 43 4.62 -6.13 22.86
C ILE A 43 5.16 -5.88 24.26
N GLU A 44 4.54 -6.52 25.26
CA GLU A 44 5.02 -6.50 26.64
C GLU A 44 6.54 -6.68 26.62
N GLU A 45 7.26 -5.74 27.23
CA GLU A 45 8.70 -5.84 27.41
C GLU A 45 8.94 -7.06 28.31
N ASN A 46 9.05 -8.24 27.69
CA ASN A 46 9.50 -9.45 28.35
C ASN A 46 10.76 -9.06 29.12
N LYS A 47 10.77 -9.29 30.44
CA LYS A 47 11.88 -9.00 31.37
C LYS A 47 13.23 -9.34 30.71
N ILE A 48 13.86 -8.36 30.07
CA ILE A 48 15.15 -8.55 29.39
C ILE A 48 16.24 -8.49 30.46
N VAL A 49 16.98 -9.59 30.59
CA VAL A 49 18.05 -9.76 31.58
C VAL A 49 19.35 -9.04 31.17
N SER A 50 19.55 -8.74 29.87
CA SER A 50 20.64 -7.85 29.40
C SER A 50 20.43 -7.41 27.94
N LYS A 51 20.68 -6.13 27.63
CA LYS A 51 20.57 -5.57 26.27
C LYS A 51 21.82 -5.90 25.45
N LYS A 52 21.66 -6.57 24.30
CA LYS A 52 22.75 -6.79 23.34
C LYS A 52 22.74 -5.69 22.27
N LYS A 53 23.88 -5.04 22.06
CA LYS A 53 24.05 -4.03 21.01
C LYS A 53 24.38 -4.71 19.68
N PHE A 54 23.76 -4.24 18.60
CA PHE A 54 24.10 -4.59 17.22
C PHE A 54 24.53 -3.32 16.50
N TYR A 55 25.38 -3.44 15.48
CA TYR A 55 25.75 -2.32 14.62
C TYR A 55 24.55 -1.83 13.81
N ARG A 56 23.73 -2.76 13.32
CA ARG A 56 22.52 -2.47 12.55
C ARG A 56 21.42 -3.48 12.87
N ILE A 57 20.17 -3.05 12.84
CA ILE A 57 19.00 -3.93 12.94
C ILE A 57 18.17 -3.73 11.66
N ILE A 58 17.76 -4.82 11.02
CA ILE A 58 16.92 -4.79 9.82
C ILE A 58 15.60 -5.49 10.12
N VAL A 59 14.50 -4.76 9.98
CA VAL A 59 13.14 -5.24 10.22
C VAL A 59 12.47 -5.54 8.88
N TRP A 60 12.11 -6.80 8.67
CA TRP A 60 11.50 -7.27 7.42
C TRP A 60 9.98 -7.37 7.47
N PHE A 61 9.38 -7.50 8.64
CA PHE A 61 7.92 -7.50 8.75
C PHE A 61 7.36 -6.08 8.61
N ASN A 62 6.04 -6.00 8.39
CA ASN A 62 5.35 -4.74 8.16
C ASN A 62 5.24 -3.91 9.46
N VAL A 63 5.56 -2.62 9.38
CA VAL A 63 5.34 -1.64 10.45
C VAL A 63 4.61 -0.41 9.92
N ASP A 64 3.90 0.30 10.80
CA ASP A 64 3.36 1.62 10.49
C ASP A 64 4.46 2.70 10.40
N PHE A 65 4.15 3.83 9.77
CA PHE A 65 5.11 4.91 9.61
C PHE A 65 5.45 5.60 10.94
N GLU A 66 4.50 5.70 11.88
CA GLU A 66 4.76 6.21 13.22
C GLU A 66 5.87 5.44 13.94
N THR A 67 5.91 4.11 13.81
CA THR A 67 6.98 3.28 14.36
C THR A 67 8.33 3.66 13.73
N VAL A 68 8.37 3.97 12.43
CA VAL A 68 9.59 4.45 11.78
C VAL A 68 10.00 5.82 12.33
N ASP A 69 9.08 6.78 12.41
CA ASP A 69 9.38 8.14 12.89
C ASP A 69 9.89 8.14 14.34
N ARG A 70 9.28 7.33 15.22
CA ARG A 70 9.75 7.17 16.61
C ARG A 70 11.17 6.60 16.72
N ASN A 71 11.61 5.85 15.72
CA ASN A 71 12.90 5.16 15.71
C ASN A 71 13.91 5.76 14.72
N LYS A 72 13.64 6.95 14.14
CA LYS A 72 14.48 7.57 13.09
C LYS A 72 15.93 7.86 13.47
N ASN A 73 16.20 8.04 14.77
CA ASN A 73 17.54 8.31 15.31
C ASN A 73 18.25 7.03 15.79
N ARG A 74 17.69 5.85 15.52
CA ARG A 74 18.26 4.55 15.88
C ARG A 74 18.85 3.87 14.65
N ASN A 75 19.72 2.90 14.89
CA ASN A 75 20.32 2.05 13.87
C ASN A 75 19.37 0.93 13.39
N ILE A 76 18.09 1.27 13.16
CA ILE A 76 17.05 0.34 12.72
C ILE A 76 16.59 0.73 11.32
N GLU A 77 16.65 -0.23 10.41
CA GLU A 77 16.16 -0.08 9.04
C GLU A 77 14.87 -0.90 8.88
N PHE A 78 13.81 -0.25 8.42
CA PHE A 78 12.51 -0.89 8.18
C PHE A 78 12.32 -1.10 6.68
N LYS A 79 12.14 -2.35 6.26
CA LYS A 79 12.04 -2.71 4.84
C LYS A 79 10.62 -2.57 4.28
N ASN A 80 9.61 -2.75 5.13
CA ASN A 80 8.20 -2.74 4.74
C ASN A 80 7.42 -1.78 5.65
N VAL A 81 7.17 -0.57 5.14
CA VAL A 81 6.51 0.50 5.88
C VAL A 81 5.14 0.78 5.26
N THR A 82 4.10 0.73 6.09
CA THR A 82 2.72 1.07 5.71
C THR A 82 2.37 2.45 6.22
N TYR A 83 1.84 3.31 5.35
CA TYR A 83 1.19 4.56 5.78
C TYR A 83 -0.28 4.27 6.07
N THR A 84 -0.65 4.36 7.35
CA THR A 84 -1.98 4.03 7.84
C THR A 84 -2.85 5.28 7.98
N LYS A 85 -4.15 5.08 8.24
CA LYS A 85 -5.06 6.19 8.58
C LYS A 85 -4.58 6.98 9.81
N ASN A 86 -4.06 6.30 10.83
CA ASN A 86 -3.51 6.95 12.03
C ASN A 86 -2.28 7.79 11.68
N ASP A 87 -1.41 7.27 10.80
CA ASP A 87 -0.26 8.04 10.30
C ASP A 87 -0.74 9.29 9.54
N ARG A 88 -1.74 9.16 8.66
CA ARG A 88 -2.31 10.31 7.94
C ARG A 88 -2.89 11.35 8.90
N GLU A 89 -3.58 10.93 9.95
CA GLU A 89 -4.16 11.84 10.96
C GLU A 89 -3.07 12.59 11.74
N LYS A 90 -1.90 11.98 11.94
CA LYS A 90 -0.78 12.55 12.68
C LYS A 90 0.19 13.37 11.82
N PHE A 91 0.52 12.89 10.62
CA PHE A 91 1.57 13.44 9.75
C PHE A 91 1.00 14.13 8.48
N GLY A 92 -0.32 14.03 8.25
CA GLY A 92 -1.03 14.69 7.16
C GLY A 92 -1.11 13.86 5.88
N ASN A 93 -1.40 14.52 4.77
CA ASN A 93 -1.69 13.85 3.49
C ASN A 93 -0.44 13.53 2.65
N ASN A 94 0.75 14.01 3.05
CA ASN A 94 1.99 13.79 2.32
C ASN A 94 2.58 12.44 2.71
N ILE A 95 2.59 11.50 1.76
CA ILE A 95 3.08 10.14 1.98
C ILE A 95 4.61 10.12 1.89
N PRO A 96 5.34 9.72 2.95
CA PRO A 96 6.80 9.66 2.95
C PRO A 96 7.35 8.66 1.92
N SER A 97 8.50 8.95 1.31
CA SER A 97 9.09 8.11 0.25
C SER A 97 9.54 6.71 0.71
N ILE A 98 9.74 6.50 2.01
CA ILE A 98 10.07 5.19 2.59
C ILE A 98 8.87 4.23 2.58
N VAL A 99 7.65 4.73 2.40
CA VAL A 99 6.42 3.95 2.40
C VAL A 99 6.40 3.00 1.20
N LYS A 100 6.08 1.73 1.49
CA LYS A 100 5.87 0.66 0.50
C LYS A 100 4.39 0.33 0.30
N SER A 101 3.55 0.62 1.29
CA SER A 101 2.13 0.27 1.25
C SER A 101 1.29 1.39 1.85
N ILE A 102 0.10 1.63 1.30
CA ILE A 102 -0.90 2.51 1.90
C ILE A 102 -2.01 1.61 2.46
N GLY A 103 -2.33 1.79 3.74
CA GLY A 103 -3.29 0.93 4.44
C GLY A 103 -4.72 1.09 3.93
N ASN A 104 -5.58 0.14 4.31
CA ASN A 104 -7.01 0.21 4.05
C ASN A 104 -7.60 1.49 4.65
N ASP A 105 -8.56 2.09 3.95
CA ASP A 105 -9.27 3.31 4.36
C ASP A 105 -8.36 4.49 4.77
N CYS A 106 -7.07 4.49 4.36
CA CYS A 106 -6.08 5.46 4.82
C CYS A 106 -6.54 6.91 4.58
N PHE A 107 -7.12 7.18 3.41
CA PHE A 107 -7.69 8.45 3.00
C PHE A 107 -9.23 8.38 2.88
N TYR A 108 -9.91 7.48 3.58
CA TYR A 108 -11.36 7.39 3.56
C TYR A 108 -12.01 8.70 3.99
N LYS A 109 -12.97 9.21 3.18
CA LYS A 109 -13.66 10.50 3.38
C LYS A 109 -12.70 11.69 3.55
N CYS A 110 -11.51 11.65 2.94
CA CYS A 110 -10.54 12.74 3.04
C CYS A 110 -10.95 13.92 2.15
N SER A 111 -11.79 14.82 2.68
CA SER A 111 -12.28 16.00 1.96
C SER A 111 -11.20 17.06 1.70
N SER A 112 -10.10 17.05 2.45
CA SER A 112 -8.98 17.97 2.22
C SER A 112 -8.06 17.56 1.07
N LEU A 113 -8.23 16.34 0.52
CA LEU A 113 -7.37 15.80 -0.51
C LEU A 113 -7.88 16.18 -1.90
N SER A 114 -7.32 17.25 -2.49
CA SER A 114 -7.62 17.64 -3.88
C SER A 114 -6.73 16.90 -4.90
N CYS A 115 -5.49 16.64 -4.52
CA CYS A 115 -4.53 15.80 -5.23
C CYS A 115 -3.77 14.92 -4.24
N VAL A 116 -3.26 13.78 -4.70
CA VAL A 116 -2.40 12.91 -3.90
C VAL A 116 -1.12 12.60 -4.69
N ASN A 117 0.02 12.82 -4.04
CA ASN A 117 1.30 12.35 -4.56
C ASN A 117 1.61 10.99 -3.94
N ILE A 118 1.45 9.91 -4.69
CA ILE A 118 1.78 8.56 -4.26
C ILE A 118 3.23 8.26 -4.65
N PRO A 119 4.14 8.00 -3.68
CA PRO A 119 5.54 7.71 -3.99
C PRO A 119 5.71 6.50 -4.92
N SER A 120 6.70 6.56 -5.82
CA SER A 120 6.99 5.49 -6.79
C SER A 120 7.34 4.14 -6.14
N ASN A 121 7.75 4.16 -4.87
CA ASN A 121 8.12 3.00 -4.08
C ASN A 121 6.92 2.20 -3.56
N VAL A 122 5.72 2.78 -3.64
CA VAL A 122 4.48 2.14 -3.20
C VAL A 122 4.12 1.01 -4.17
N THR A 123 3.92 -0.18 -3.61
CA THR A 123 3.53 -1.39 -4.36
C THR A 123 2.13 -1.89 -4.00
N PHE A 124 1.53 -1.35 -2.94
CA PHE A 124 0.20 -1.74 -2.47
C PHE A 124 -0.61 -0.53 -2.01
N ILE A 125 -1.87 -0.48 -2.42
CA ILE A 125 -2.88 0.49 -1.98
C ILE A 125 -4.06 -0.32 -1.45
N GLY A 126 -4.40 -0.13 -0.18
CA GLY A 126 -5.44 -0.89 0.50
C GLY A 126 -6.85 -0.62 -0.02
N ASP A 127 -7.76 -1.51 0.37
CA ASP A 127 -9.18 -1.39 0.06
C ASP A 127 -9.76 -0.11 0.68
N GLY A 128 -10.70 0.51 -0.04
CA GLY A 128 -11.35 1.75 0.40
C GLY A 128 -10.40 2.95 0.58
N CYS A 129 -9.12 2.83 0.22
CA CYS A 129 -8.08 3.78 0.59
C CYS A 129 -8.46 5.23 0.31
N PHE A 130 -9.02 5.56 -0.86
CA PHE A 130 -9.45 6.91 -1.20
C PHE A 130 -10.98 7.06 -1.23
N SER A 131 -11.75 6.06 -0.80
CA SER A 131 -13.20 6.07 -0.91
C SER A 131 -13.81 7.31 -0.26
N CYS A 132 -14.76 7.94 -0.94
CA CYS A 132 -15.46 9.17 -0.56
C CYS A 132 -14.54 10.40 -0.38
N SER A 133 -13.33 10.41 -0.94
CA SER A 133 -12.49 11.62 -1.06
C SER A 133 -13.04 12.54 -2.15
N ARG A 134 -14.14 13.23 -1.84
CA ARG A 134 -14.96 13.95 -2.82
C ARG A 134 -14.24 15.06 -3.60
N ASN A 135 -13.16 15.61 -3.07
CA ASN A 135 -12.39 16.67 -3.70
C ASN A 135 -11.21 16.15 -4.54
N LEU A 136 -10.88 14.85 -4.47
CA LEU A 136 -9.79 14.26 -5.23
C LEU A 136 -10.14 14.32 -6.72
N SER A 137 -9.40 15.14 -7.47
CA SER A 137 -9.70 15.40 -8.89
C SER A 137 -8.85 14.56 -9.85
N SER A 138 -7.65 14.17 -9.41
CA SER A 138 -6.76 13.35 -10.20
C SER A 138 -5.91 12.41 -9.33
N VAL A 139 -5.54 11.26 -9.90
CA VAL A 139 -4.59 10.33 -9.28
C VAL A 139 -3.70 9.67 -10.32
N THR A 140 -2.41 9.57 -9.99
CA THR A 140 -1.44 8.78 -10.74
C THR A 140 -1.05 7.57 -9.91
N ILE A 141 -1.38 6.37 -10.38
CA ILE A 141 -1.03 5.12 -9.70
C ILE A 141 0.43 4.78 -10.01
N PRO A 142 1.26 4.48 -9.00
CA PRO A 142 2.67 4.16 -9.22
C PRO A 142 2.83 2.78 -9.87
N PHE A 143 3.89 2.63 -10.68
CA PHE A 143 4.21 1.40 -11.41
C PHE A 143 4.46 0.17 -10.51
N GLY A 144 4.70 0.36 -9.21
CA GLY A 144 4.80 -0.75 -8.27
C GLY A 144 3.49 -1.49 -8.01
N VAL A 145 2.33 -0.84 -8.25
CA VAL A 145 1.01 -1.36 -7.89
C VAL A 145 0.53 -2.39 -8.90
N ARG A 146 0.07 -3.54 -8.40
CA ARG A 146 -0.41 -4.68 -9.20
C ARG A 146 -1.93 -4.79 -9.27
N THR A 147 -2.62 -4.30 -8.25
CA THR A 147 -4.07 -4.43 -8.10
C THR A 147 -4.63 -3.11 -7.57
N LEU A 148 -5.76 -2.66 -8.11
CA LEU A 148 -6.57 -1.63 -7.47
C LEU A 148 -7.63 -2.33 -6.60
N GLY A 149 -7.62 -2.02 -5.30
CA GLY A 149 -8.45 -2.70 -4.29
C GLY A 149 -9.95 -2.45 -4.42
N ILE A 150 -10.71 -3.18 -3.62
CA ILE A 150 -12.16 -3.02 -3.49
C ILE A 150 -12.45 -1.59 -2.99
N HIS A 151 -13.42 -0.92 -3.60
CA HIS A 151 -13.81 0.46 -3.26
C HIS A 151 -12.68 1.51 -3.32
N CYS A 152 -11.51 1.22 -3.91
CA CYS A 152 -10.31 2.06 -3.74
C CYS A 152 -10.53 3.56 -4.00
N PHE A 153 -11.34 3.93 -5.00
CA PHE A 153 -11.73 5.30 -5.34
C PHE A 153 -13.27 5.51 -5.34
N SER A 154 -14.02 4.62 -4.69
CA SER A 154 -15.49 4.66 -4.67
C SER A 154 -15.99 5.99 -4.11
N GLY A 155 -16.86 6.69 -4.82
CA GLY A 155 -17.46 7.95 -4.38
C GLY A 155 -16.52 9.17 -4.45
N CYS A 156 -15.37 9.07 -5.12
CA CYS A 156 -14.54 10.23 -5.46
C CYS A 156 -15.22 11.05 -6.57
N SER A 157 -16.25 11.82 -6.21
CA SER A 157 -17.15 12.49 -7.16
C SER A 157 -16.49 13.53 -8.06
N SER A 158 -15.36 14.14 -7.62
CA SER A 158 -14.59 15.09 -8.45
C SER A 158 -13.50 14.42 -9.29
N LEU A 159 -13.28 13.11 -9.15
CA LEU A 159 -12.20 12.41 -9.85
C LEU A 159 -12.51 12.36 -11.35
N SER A 160 -11.73 13.10 -12.13
CA SER A 160 -11.90 13.23 -13.59
C SER A 160 -10.74 12.63 -14.38
N SER A 161 -9.58 12.44 -13.75
CA SER A 161 -8.39 11.88 -14.39
C SER A 161 -7.71 10.82 -13.53
N VAL A 162 -7.50 9.63 -14.12
CA VAL A 162 -6.83 8.50 -13.46
C VAL A 162 -5.80 7.93 -14.42
N THR A 163 -4.54 7.91 -13.99
CA THR A 163 -3.47 7.22 -14.74
C THR A 163 -3.23 5.84 -14.14
N ILE A 164 -3.64 4.79 -14.86
CA ILE A 164 -3.40 3.39 -14.47
C ILE A 164 -2.17 2.87 -15.24
N PRO A 165 -1.08 2.44 -14.56
CA PRO A 165 0.11 1.92 -15.21
C PRO A 165 -0.07 0.48 -15.72
N TYR A 166 0.77 0.07 -16.68
CA TYR A 166 0.84 -1.31 -17.21
C TYR A 166 1.25 -2.37 -16.18
N SER A 167 1.57 -1.98 -14.95
CA SER A 167 1.84 -2.92 -13.86
C SER A 167 0.55 -3.51 -13.27
N VAL A 168 -0.58 -2.83 -13.44
CA VAL A 168 -1.88 -3.22 -12.88
C VAL A 168 -2.47 -4.36 -13.72
N THR A 169 -2.89 -5.42 -13.03
CA THR A 169 -3.42 -6.65 -13.62
C THR A 169 -4.89 -6.89 -13.29
N SER A 170 -5.41 -6.25 -12.25
CA SER A 170 -6.82 -6.33 -11.86
C SER A 170 -7.33 -5.02 -11.25
N ILE A 171 -8.61 -4.73 -11.49
CA ILE A 171 -9.33 -3.59 -10.92
C ILE A 171 -10.50 -4.12 -10.09
N GLY A 172 -10.54 -3.77 -8.81
CA GLY A 172 -11.45 -4.35 -7.82
C GLY A 172 -12.92 -3.95 -7.96
N ILE A 173 -13.75 -4.65 -7.18
CA ILE A 173 -15.19 -4.41 -7.05
C ILE A 173 -15.43 -2.97 -6.57
N TYR A 174 -16.36 -2.26 -7.20
CA TYR A 174 -16.71 -0.87 -6.90
C TYR A 174 -15.52 0.12 -6.95
N CYS A 175 -14.39 -0.22 -7.56
CA CYS A 175 -13.15 0.56 -7.46
C CYS A 175 -13.34 2.05 -7.81
N PHE A 176 -14.13 2.37 -8.83
CA PHE A 176 -14.46 3.74 -9.25
C PHE A 176 -15.97 4.04 -9.16
N CYS A 177 -16.73 3.25 -8.39
CA CYS A 177 -18.18 3.42 -8.32
C CYS A 177 -18.53 4.82 -7.82
N GLY A 178 -19.40 5.55 -8.52
CA GLY A 178 -19.81 6.90 -8.14
C GLY A 178 -18.74 7.98 -8.37
N CYS A 179 -17.70 7.71 -9.15
CA CYS A 179 -16.83 8.75 -9.70
C CYS A 179 -17.58 9.53 -10.80
N SER A 180 -18.51 10.39 -10.40
CA SER A 180 -19.45 11.08 -11.30
C SER A 180 -18.78 12.00 -12.32
N SER A 181 -17.60 12.54 -12.02
CA SER A 181 -16.82 13.41 -12.93
C SER A 181 -15.88 12.65 -13.86
N LEU A 182 -15.75 11.32 -13.73
CA LEU A 182 -14.86 10.52 -14.57
C LEU A 182 -15.46 10.36 -15.96
N SER A 183 -14.95 11.12 -16.93
CA SER A 183 -15.49 11.18 -18.29
C SER A 183 -14.85 10.19 -19.26
N SER A 184 -13.63 9.78 -18.98
CA SER A 184 -12.87 8.79 -19.74
C SER A 184 -11.99 7.98 -18.82
N ILE A 185 -11.67 6.74 -19.23
CA ILE A 185 -10.70 5.89 -18.55
C ILE A 185 -9.93 5.09 -19.58
N SER A 186 -8.60 5.06 -19.43
CA SER A 186 -7.73 4.19 -20.22
C SER A 186 -7.43 2.93 -19.41
N ILE A 187 -7.85 1.77 -19.90
CA ILE A 187 -7.59 0.47 -19.28
C ILE A 187 -6.35 -0.12 -19.96
N PRO A 188 -5.22 -0.31 -19.24
CA PRO A 188 -4.01 -0.88 -19.83
C PRO A 188 -4.21 -2.32 -20.32
N SER A 189 -3.45 -2.72 -21.33
CA SER A 189 -3.46 -4.10 -21.87
C SER A 189 -2.96 -5.15 -20.88
N SER A 190 -2.38 -4.76 -19.75
CA SER A 190 -2.02 -5.68 -18.66
C SER A 190 -3.20 -6.12 -17.80
N VAL A 191 -4.33 -5.41 -17.85
CA VAL A 191 -5.51 -5.72 -17.03
C VAL A 191 -6.21 -6.97 -17.59
N THR A 192 -6.45 -7.93 -16.71
CA THR A 192 -7.10 -9.21 -17.03
C THR A 192 -8.50 -9.33 -16.43
N SER A 193 -8.79 -8.59 -15.36
CA SER A 193 -10.08 -8.62 -14.67
C SER A 193 -10.51 -7.24 -14.16
N ILE A 194 -11.82 -6.98 -14.28
CA ILE A 194 -12.49 -5.79 -13.76
C ILE A 194 -13.68 -6.25 -12.91
N GLY A 195 -13.75 -5.80 -11.66
CA GLY A 195 -14.74 -6.25 -10.69
C GLY A 195 -16.16 -5.69 -10.88
N ASP A 196 -17.11 -6.26 -10.15
CA ASP A 196 -18.51 -5.84 -10.19
C ASP A 196 -18.66 -4.35 -9.86
N TRP A 197 -19.57 -3.67 -10.56
CA TRP A 197 -19.88 -2.26 -10.34
C TRP A 197 -18.67 -1.31 -10.37
N CYS A 198 -17.54 -1.72 -10.98
CA CYS A 198 -16.29 -0.96 -10.93
C CYS A 198 -16.45 0.50 -11.38
N PHE A 199 -17.19 0.77 -12.45
CA PHE A 199 -17.56 2.09 -12.96
C PHE A 199 -19.07 2.35 -12.85
N GLY A 200 -19.74 1.68 -11.91
CA GLY A 200 -21.14 1.92 -11.60
C GLY A 200 -21.35 3.38 -11.20
N ASN A 201 -22.44 4.01 -11.64
CA ASN A 201 -22.74 5.42 -11.33
C ASN A 201 -21.66 6.45 -11.75
N CYS A 202 -20.74 6.10 -12.66
CA CYS A 202 -19.91 7.08 -13.37
C CYS A 202 -20.76 7.78 -14.45
N SER A 203 -21.51 8.80 -14.07
CA SER A 203 -22.51 9.46 -14.92
C SER A 203 -21.90 10.24 -16.10
N SER A 204 -20.67 10.73 -15.97
CA SER A 204 -19.99 11.45 -17.05
C SER A 204 -19.22 10.54 -18.01
N LEU A 205 -19.11 9.23 -17.72
CA LEU A 205 -18.31 8.31 -18.51
C LEU A 205 -19.01 8.04 -19.84
N ILE A 206 -18.42 8.54 -20.94
CA ILE A 206 -19.05 8.50 -22.27
C ILE A 206 -18.72 7.19 -22.98
N SER A 207 -17.46 6.77 -22.93
CA SER A 207 -17.02 5.55 -23.57
C SER A 207 -15.85 4.89 -22.85
N VAL A 208 -15.75 3.57 -23.02
CA VAL A 208 -14.65 2.78 -22.48
C VAL A 208 -14.16 1.81 -23.55
N ASN A 209 -12.84 1.81 -23.77
CA ASN A 209 -12.17 0.83 -24.61
C ASN A 209 -11.66 -0.32 -23.73
N ILE A 210 -12.20 -1.51 -23.96
CA ILE A 210 -11.81 -2.74 -23.26
C ILE A 210 -10.72 -3.43 -24.09
N PRO A 211 -9.49 -3.59 -23.56
CA PRO A 211 -8.44 -4.31 -24.27
C PRO A 211 -8.75 -5.81 -24.32
N PRO A 212 -8.22 -6.54 -25.33
CA PRO A 212 -8.50 -7.96 -25.53
C PRO A 212 -8.00 -8.85 -24.37
N SER A 213 -7.06 -8.35 -23.58
CA SER A 213 -6.54 -8.99 -22.39
C SER A 213 -7.54 -9.12 -21.24
N VAL A 214 -8.62 -8.32 -21.23
CA VAL A 214 -9.65 -8.41 -20.20
C VAL A 214 -10.50 -9.66 -20.43
N ALA A 215 -10.17 -10.69 -19.66
CA ALA A 215 -10.85 -11.98 -19.68
C ALA A 215 -12.17 -11.96 -18.89
N SER A 216 -12.27 -11.14 -17.84
CA SER A 216 -13.44 -11.07 -16.97
C SER A 216 -13.88 -9.63 -16.70
N ILE A 217 -15.17 -9.37 -16.86
CA ILE A 217 -15.84 -8.11 -16.52
C ILE A 217 -16.99 -8.44 -15.56
N GLY A 218 -16.97 -7.81 -14.39
CA GLY A 218 -17.97 -8.02 -13.36
C GLY A 218 -19.36 -7.51 -13.71
N HIS A 219 -20.35 -7.95 -12.92
CA HIS A 219 -21.74 -7.56 -13.06
C HIS A 219 -21.93 -6.05 -12.87
N SER A 220 -22.77 -5.42 -13.71
CA SER A 220 -23.04 -3.97 -13.69
C SER A 220 -21.78 -3.09 -13.68
N CYS A 221 -20.68 -3.56 -14.29
CA CYS A 221 -19.39 -2.87 -14.24
C CYS A 221 -19.45 -1.43 -14.78
N PHE A 222 -20.25 -1.16 -15.81
CA PHE A 222 -20.34 0.16 -16.43
C PHE A 222 -21.70 0.81 -16.20
N SER A 223 -21.72 2.15 -16.15
CA SER A 223 -22.98 2.91 -16.13
C SER A 223 -23.75 2.69 -17.44
N SER A 224 -25.08 2.75 -17.37
CA SER A 224 -25.96 2.52 -18.53
C SER A 224 -25.74 3.47 -19.70
N ASN A 225 -25.09 4.62 -19.45
CA ASN A 225 -24.89 5.67 -20.44
C ASN A 225 -23.55 5.53 -21.18
N ALA A 226 -22.64 4.66 -20.72
CA ALA A 226 -21.32 4.50 -21.32
C ALA A 226 -21.37 3.56 -22.53
N ILE A 227 -20.78 3.98 -23.65
CA ILE A 227 -20.58 3.14 -24.84
C ILE A 227 -19.34 2.27 -24.65
N ILE A 228 -19.51 0.95 -24.75
CA ILE A 228 -18.43 -0.01 -24.52
C ILE A 228 -17.88 -0.55 -25.84
N TYR A 229 -16.61 -0.26 -26.12
CA TYR A 229 -15.89 -0.81 -27.26
C TYR A 229 -15.01 -1.95 -26.79
N ARG A 230 -15.11 -3.11 -27.44
CA ARG A 230 -14.20 -4.24 -27.19
C ARG A 230 -13.24 -4.35 -28.36
N SER A 231 -11.96 -4.11 -28.10
CA SER A 231 -10.91 -4.27 -29.10
C SER A 231 -10.77 -5.76 -29.47
N LYS A 232 -10.58 -6.03 -30.76
CA LYS A 232 -10.30 -7.39 -31.27
C LYS A 232 -8.88 -7.82 -30.94
#